data_AF-A0A7Z9SDL5-F1
#
_entry.id   AF-A0A7Z9SDL5-F1
#
_cell.length_a   1.000
_cell.length_b   1.000
_cell.length_c   1.000
_cell.angle_alpha   90.00
_cell.angle_beta   90.00
_cell.angle_gamma   90.00
#
_symmetry.space_group_name_H-M   'P 1'
#
loop_
_entity.id
_entity.type
_entity.pdbx_description
1 polymer ?
#
loop_
_entity_poly.entity_id
_entity_poly.type
_entity_poly.pdbx_seq_one_letter_code
_entity_poly.pdbx_strand_id
1 'polypeptide(L)'
;TVMKRCVPSAVPGIAFLSGGQSNENATAHLNSMNKILGNHNPWNLTYSYGRALQAPSLNAWRGKEENVPVAQDAFYKRAKLNSLATKGDYSSDME
;
A
#
# COMPACT_ATOMS: atom_id res chain seq x y z
N THR A 1 9.56 -1.28 -19.16
CA THR A 1 8.34 -1.71 -18.44
C THR A 1 7.16 -0.85 -18.89
N VAL A 2 5.91 -1.32 -18.69
CA VAL A 2 4.69 -0.72 -19.26
C VAL A 2 4.49 0.76 -18.90
N MET A 3 4.74 1.15 -17.65
CA MET A 3 4.58 2.54 -17.20
C MET A 3 5.45 3.50 -18.01
N LYS A 4 6.74 3.17 -18.19
CA LYS A 4 7.68 3.99 -18.98
C LYS A 4 7.31 4.13 -20.45
N ARG A 5 6.48 3.22 -20.99
CA ARG A 5 6.02 3.27 -22.38
C ARG A 5 4.69 3.99 -22.56
N CYS A 6 3.88 4.09 -21.50
CA CYS A 6 2.47 4.47 -21.60
C CYS A 6 2.07 5.65 -20.72
N VAL A 7 2.84 5.98 -19.68
CA VAL A 7 2.55 7.09 -18.77
C VAL A 7 3.49 8.25 -19.11
N PRO A 8 2.99 9.46 -19.43
CA PRO A 8 3.84 10.62 -19.64
C PRO A 8 4.56 11.05 -18.37
N SER A 9 5.81 11.50 -18.47
CA SER A 9 6.59 11.99 -17.32
C SER A 9 5.99 13.20 -16.61
N ALA A 10 5.08 13.93 -17.25
CA ALA A 10 4.37 15.08 -16.66
C ALA A 10 3.30 14.67 -15.64
N VAL A 11 2.88 13.40 -15.62
CA VAL A 11 1.96 12.89 -14.58
C VAL A 11 2.68 12.99 -13.23
N PRO A 12 2.04 13.49 -12.16
CA PRO A 12 2.73 13.68 -10.88
C PRO A 12 2.90 12.39 -10.07
N GLY A 13 2.02 11.40 -10.29
CA GLY A 13 2.07 10.15 -9.54
C GLY A 13 1.11 9.09 -10.04
N ILE A 14 1.33 7.86 -9.57
CA ILE A 14 0.55 6.67 -9.89
C ILE A 14 0.15 6.04 -8.56
N ALA A 15 -1.15 5.98 -8.29
CA ALA A 15 -1.71 5.31 -7.13
C ALA A 15 -2.26 3.95 -7.55
N PHE A 16 -1.57 2.87 -7.16
CA PHE A 16 -1.95 1.52 -7.57
C PHE A 16 -3.19 1.02 -6.82
N LEU A 17 -4.02 0.25 -7.52
CA LEU A 17 -5.07 -0.56 -6.90
C LEU A 17 -4.47 -1.87 -6.36
N SER A 18 -5.08 -2.43 -5.31
CA SER A 18 -4.63 -3.72 -4.75
C SER A 18 -5.12 -4.93 -5.54
N GLY A 19 -6.23 -4.81 -6.28
CA GLY A 19 -6.57 -5.75 -7.37
C GLY A 19 -6.83 -7.21 -7.00
N GLY A 20 -7.06 -7.53 -5.72
CA GLY A 20 -7.24 -8.92 -5.26
C GLY A 20 -5.99 -9.58 -4.70
N GLN A 21 -4.89 -8.84 -4.61
CA GLN A 21 -3.72 -9.26 -3.85
C GLN A 21 -4.04 -9.37 -2.35
N SER A 22 -3.25 -10.17 -1.63
CA SER A 22 -3.20 -10.11 -0.17
C SER A 22 -2.67 -8.75 0.31
N ASN A 23 -2.87 -8.44 1.59
CA ASN A 23 -2.44 -7.16 2.16
C ASN A 23 -0.92 -7.02 2.07
N GLU A 24 -0.21 -8.09 2.39
CA GLU A 24 1.25 -8.20 2.43
C GLU A 24 1.82 -8.08 1.02
N ASN A 25 1.23 -8.77 0.03
CA ASN A 25 1.68 -8.70 -1.37
C ASN A 25 1.49 -7.30 -1.96
N ALA A 26 0.35 -6.66 -1.69
CA ALA A 26 0.10 -5.30 -2.16
C ALA A 26 1.12 -4.30 -1.59
N THR A 27 1.53 -4.47 -0.33
CA THR A 27 2.59 -3.66 0.30
C THR A 27 3.97 -4.02 -0.27
N ALA A 28 4.31 -5.30 -0.38
CA ALA A 28 5.61 -5.79 -0.86
C ALA A 28 5.89 -5.41 -2.33
N HIS A 29 4.88 -5.46 -3.20
CA HIS A 29 5.03 -5.05 -4.60
C HIS A 29 5.23 -3.55 -4.73
N LEU A 30 4.46 -2.73 -4.00
CA LEU A 30 4.67 -1.28 -3.98
C LEU A 30 6.07 -0.93 -3.48
N ASN A 31 6.52 -1.57 -2.40
CA ASN A 31 7.87 -1.43 -1.85
C ASN A 31 8.95 -1.77 -2.89
N SER A 32 8.79 -2.91 -3.56
CA SER A 32 9.74 -3.36 -4.58
C SER A 32 9.80 -2.39 -5.76
N MET A 33 8.66 -1.86 -6.21
CA MET A 33 8.63 -0.84 -7.25
C MET A 33 9.39 0.42 -6.81
N ASN A 34 9.15 0.92 -5.60
CA ASN A 34 9.87 2.10 -5.10
C ASN A 34 11.37 1.85 -4.86
N LYS A 35 11.79 0.64 -4.47
CA LYS A 35 13.22 0.28 -4.39
C LYS A 35 13.90 0.20 -5.76
N ILE A 36 13.25 -0.42 -6.74
CA ILE A 36 13.83 -0.64 -8.08
C ILE A 36 13.85 0.68 -8.87
N LEU A 37 12.78 1.45 -8.79
CA LEU A 37 12.59 2.65 -9.60
C LEU A 37 13.14 3.90 -8.91
N GLY A 38 13.00 4.00 -7.58
CA GLY A 38 13.57 5.05 -6.74
C GLY A 38 13.55 6.44 -7.37
N ASN A 39 14.70 7.11 -7.34
CA ASN A 39 14.91 8.43 -7.93
C ASN A 39 15.01 8.43 -9.46
N HIS A 40 14.99 7.26 -10.11
CA HIS A 40 15.09 7.11 -11.57
C HIS A 40 13.72 7.11 -12.27
N ASN A 41 12.66 7.40 -11.52
CA ASN A 41 11.29 7.40 -12.01
C ASN A 41 10.68 8.80 -11.86
N PRO A 42 10.03 9.33 -12.90
CA PRO A 42 9.47 10.68 -12.86
C PRO A 42 8.16 10.76 -12.07
N TRP A 43 7.55 9.63 -11.70
CA TRP A 43 6.27 9.57 -10.97
C TRP A 43 6.49 9.24 -9.50
N ASN A 44 5.71 9.87 -8.62
CA ASN A 44 5.52 9.34 -7.28
C ASN A 44 4.67 8.05 -7.33
N LEU A 45 5.16 6.95 -6.76
CA LEU A 45 4.45 5.67 -6.75
C LEU A 45 3.85 5.41 -5.37
N THR A 46 2.53 5.35 -5.31
CA THR A 46 1.78 5.22 -4.06
C THR A 46 0.61 4.23 -4.18
N TYR A 47 -0.21 4.11 -3.14
CA TYR A 47 -1.35 3.22 -3.09
C TYR A 47 -2.69 3.97 -3.14
N SER A 48 -3.68 3.36 -3.79
CA SER A 48 -5.11 3.65 -3.66
C SER A 48 -5.82 2.31 -3.39
N TYR A 49 -5.74 1.86 -2.14
CA TYR A 49 -6.15 0.51 -1.73
C TYR A 49 -7.47 0.53 -0.99
N GLY A 50 -8.41 -0.30 -1.44
CA GLY A 50 -9.59 -0.71 -0.65
C GLY A 50 -9.26 -1.89 0.25
N ARG A 51 -9.44 -3.12 -0.27
CA ARG A 51 -9.27 -4.38 0.49
C ARG A 51 -7.94 -4.50 1.22
N ALA A 52 -6.81 -4.26 0.54
CA ALA A 52 -5.47 -4.36 1.14
C ALA A 52 -5.20 -3.38 2.30
N LEU A 53 -6.06 -2.38 2.49
CA LEU A 53 -5.99 -1.44 3.61
C LEU A 53 -7.06 -1.74 4.67
N GLN A 54 -8.27 -2.08 4.26
CA GLN A 54 -9.43 -2.16 5.15
C GLN A 54 -9.76 -3.57 5.65
N ALA A 55 -9.36 -4.64 4.95
CA ALA A 55 -9.79 -6.00 5.29
C ALA A 55 -9.40 -6.44 6.72
N PRO A 56 -8.17 -6.18 7.22
CA PRO A 56 -7.82 -6.49 8.60
C PRO A 56 -8.68 -5.73 9.62
N SER A 57 -8.94 -4.45 9.35
CA SER A 57 -9.76 -3.59 10.22
C SER A 57 -11.20 -4.09 10.29
N LEU A 58 -11.80 -4.41 9.15
CA LEU A 58 -13.17 -4.93 9.07
C LEU A 58 -13.31 -6.29 9.80
N ASN A 59 -12.32 -7.17 9.64
CA ASN A 59 -12.28 -8.48 10.31
C ASN A 59 -12.13 -8.37 11.83
N ALA A 60 -11.39 -7.38 12.31
CA ALA A 60 -11.24 -7.08 13.74
C ALA A 60 -12.51 -6.43 14.30
N TRP A 61 -13.12 -5.49 13.56
CA TRP A 61 -14.31 -4.77 14.00
C TRP A 61 -15.52 -5.68 14.19
N ARG A 62 -15.83 -6.53 13.20
CA ARG A 62 -17.01 -7.42 13.19
C ARG A 62 -18.35 -6.69 13.41
N GLY A 63 -18.44 -5.39 13.13
CA GLY A 63 -19.65 -4.60 13.31
C GLY A 63 -19.95 -4.24 14.77
N LYS A 64 -19.00 -4.41 15.69
CA LYS A 64 -19.19 -4.26 17.14
C LYS A 64 -18.52 -2.99 17.66
N GLU A 65 -19.23 -2.17 18.43
CA GLU A 65 -18.70 -0.90 18.94
C GLU A 65 -17.52 -1.12 19.89
N GLU A 66 -17.57 -2.17 20.71
CA GLU A 66 -16.49 -2.52 21.62
C GLU A 66 -15.17 -2.88 20.90
N ASN A 67 -15.23 -3.22 19.60
CA ASN A 67 -14.07 -3.58 18.79
C ASN A 67 -13.48 -2.41 18.00
N VAL A 68 -14.06 -1.20 18.10
CA VAL A 68 -13.54 -0.03 17.38
C VAL A 68 -12.04 0.21 17.63
N PRO A 69 -11.51 0.13 18.87
CA PRO A 69 -10.08 0.33 19.12
C PRO A 69 -9.20 -0.68 18.37
N VAL A 70 -9.50 -1.98 18.47
CA VAL A 70 -8.69 -3.03 17.81
C VAL A 70 -8.80 -2.96 16.28
N ALA A 71 -9.93 -2.49 15.75
CA ALA A 71 -10.11 -2.25 14.32
C ALA A 71 -9.28 -1.05 13.82
N GLN A 72 -9.20 0.02 14.61
CA GLN A 72 -8.37 1.19 14.32
C GLN A 72 -6.88 0.82 14.33
N ASP A 73 -6.44 0.02 15.30
CA ASP A 73 -5.05 -0.47 15.36
C ASP A 73 -4.68 -1.29 14.12
N ALA A 74 -5.57 -2.19 13.69
CA ALA A 74 -5.37 -2.99 12.49
C ALA A 74 -5.31 -2.13 11.21
N PHE A 75 -6.17 -1.10 11.10
CA PHE A 75 -6.13 -0.14 10.00
C PHE A 75 -4.84 0.67 9.99
N TYR A 76 -4.47 1.22 11.16
CA TYR A 76 -3.26 2.03 11.31
C TYR A 76 -2.00 1.24 10.98
N LYS A 77 -1.90 -0.02 11.45
CA LYS A 77 -0.81 -0.92 11.07
C LYS A 77 -0.70 -1.04 9.55
N ARG A 78 -1.80 -1.30 8.84
CA ARG A 78 -1.75 -1.37 7.37
C ARG A 78 -1.39 -0.05 6.71
N ALA A 79 -1.95 1.06 7.17
CA ALA A 79 -1.63 2.39 6.65
C ALA A 79 -0.14 2.71 6.82
N LYS A 80 0.44 2.39 7.97
CA LYS A 80 1.86 2.58 8.28
C LYS A 80 2.76 1.74 7.37
N LEU A 81 2.46 0.46 7.20
CA LEU A 81 3.27 -0.43 6.36
C LEU A 81 3.17 -0.05 4.87
N ASN A 82 1.98 0.32 4.39
CA ASN A 82 1.83 0.86 3.03
C ASN A 82 2.56 2.21 2.85
N SER A 83 2.59 3.06 3.87
CA SER A 83 3.36 4.31 3.87
C SER A 83 4.88 4.07 3.82
N LEU A 84 5.39 3.05 4.52
CA LEU A 84 6.81 2.65 4.40
C LEU A 84 7.11 2.10 2.99
N ALA A 85 6.17 1.35 2.40
CA ALA A 85 6.32 0.85 1.04
C ALA A 85 6.34 1.96 -0.03
N THR A 86 5.73 3.12 0.18
CA THR A 86 5.88 4.26 -0.76
C THR A 86 7.30 4.83 -0.77
N LYS A 87 8.05 4.62 0.31
CA LYS A 87 9.45 5.04 0.46
C LYS A 87 10.46 3.96 0.10
N GLY A 88 10.00 2.72 -0.11
CA GLY A 88 10.88 1.58 -0.29
C GLY A 88 11.47 1.07 1.04
N ASP A 89 10.85 1.37 2.18
CA ASP A 89 11.39 1.06 3.52
C ASP A 89 10.67 -0.11 4.21
N TYR A 90 9.73 -0.77 3.53
CA TYR A 90 9.01 -1.91 4.08
C TYR A 90 9.88 -3.19 4.09
N SER A 91 9.78 -3.96 5.18
CA SER A 91 10.29 -5.33 5.33
C SER A 91 9.16 -6.25 5.79
N SER A 92 9.19 -7.52 5.36
CA SER A 92 8.25 -8.55 5.81
C SER A 92 8.29 -8.79 7.32
N ASP A 93 9.43 -8.51 7.98
CA ASP A 93 9.59 -8.68 9.43
C ASP A 93 8.81 -7.64 10.25
N MET A 94 8.21 -6.64 9.60
CA MET A 94 7.36 -5.61 10.22
C MET A 94 5.87 -6.02 10.30
N GLU A 95 5.51 -7.16 9.70
CA GLU A 95 4.17 -7.76 9.78
C GLU A 95 3.91 -8.42 11.13
#